data_AF-R2P5E6-F1
#
_entry.id   AF-R2P5E6-F1
#
_cell.length_a   1.000
_cell.length_b   1.000
_cell.length_c   1.000
_cell.angle_alpha   90.00
_cell.angle_beta   90.00
_cell.angle_gamma   90.00
#
_symmetry.space_group_name_H-M   'P 1'
#
loop_
_entity.id
_entity.type
_entity.pdbx_description
1 polymer ?
#
loop_
_entity_poly.entity_id
_entity_poly.type
_entity_poly.pdbx_seq_one_letter_code
_entity_poly.pdbx_strand_id
1 'polypeptide(L)'
;MSGFQVMLNETQTKELQRYIFELTNEAVQQAIHNAGTDKEFLNQKEMSSWVGVSSNTLRSYVDEGMPMIVIGGRNLYSKKEVSKFLLSRQK
;
A
#
# COMPACT_ATOMS: atom_id res chain seq x y z
N MET A 1 -30.77 41.51 -8.55
CA MET A 1 -29.53 41.46 -9.34
C MET A 1 -29.51 40.12 -10.04
N SER A 2 -29.53 40.08 -11.37
CA SER A 2 -29.48 38.83 -12.12
C SER A 2 -28.11 38.20 -11.90
N GLY A 3 -28.07 36.94 -11.46
CA GLY A 3 -26.82 36.23 -11.16
C GLY A 3 -25.97 36.06 -12.41
N PHE A 4 -24.68 36.35 -12.31
CA PHE A 4 -23.71 36.10 -13.37
C PHE A 4 -23.41 34.60 -13.42
N GLN A 5 -23.59 33.97 -14.59
CA GLN A 5 -23.30 32.54 -14.79
C GLN A 5 -22.06 32.38 -15.67
N VAL A 6 -21.03 31.75 -15.12
CA VAL A 6 -19.80 31.44 -15.85
C VAL A 6 -20.00 30.14 -16.62
N MET A 7 -19.83 30.19 -17.94
CA MET A 7 -19.89 29.03 -18.82
C MET A 7 -18.46 28.67 -19.23
N LEU A 8 -18.06 27.41 -18.98
CA LEU A 8 -16.76 26.90 -19.42
C LEU A 8 -16.87 26.43 -20.87
N ASN A 9 -15.87 26.76 -21.69
CA ASN A 9 -15.74 26.15 -23.00
C ASN A 9 -15.23 24.69 -22.88
N GLU A 10 -15.22 23.93 -23.98
CA GLU A 10 -14.81 22.52 -23.95
C GLU A 10 -13.37 22.33 -23.43
N THR A 11 -12.44 23.20 -23.81
CA THR A 11 -11.04 23.14 -23.36
C THR A 11 -10.95 23.34 -21.86
N GLN A 12 -11.59 24.40 -21.35
CA GLN A 12 -11.63 24.72 -19.92
C GLN A 12 -12.32 23.61 -19.11
N THR A 13 -13.38 23.00 -19.68
CA THR A 13 -14.07 21.87 -19.05
C THR A 13 -13.15 20.67 -18.94
N LYS A 14 -12.42 20.32 -20.01
CA LYS A 14 -11.45 19.22 -20.00
C LYS A 14 -10.29 19.47 -19.04
N GLU A 15 -9.77 20.69 -19.00
CA GLU A 15 -8.70 21.08 -18.07
C GLU A 15 -9.16 20.98 -16.61
N LEU A 16 -10.37 21.46 -16.30
CA LEU A 16 -10.95 21.35 -14.97
C LEU A 16 -11.18 19.89 -14.57
N GLN A 17 -11.70 19.06 -15.48
CA GLN A 17 -11.87 17.62 -15.24
C GLN A 17 -10.53 16.94 -14.96
N ARG A 18 -9.48 17.25 -15.74
CA ARG A 18 -8.13 16.73 -15.50
C ARG A 18 -7.59 17.18 -14.14
N TYR A 19 -7.73 18.45 -13.80
CA TYR A 19 -7.28 18.99 -12.52
C TYR A 19 -7.99 18.30 -11.33
N ILE A 20 -9.30 18.14 -11.39
CA ILE A 20 -10.07 17.42 -10.35
C ILE A 20 -9.60 15.97 -10.24
N PHE A 21 -9.38 15.29 -11.38
CA PHE A 21 -8.88 13.92 -11.40
C PHE A 21 -7.50 13.82 -10.74
N GLU A 22 -6.55 14.68 -11.12
CA GLU A 22 -5.21 14.72 -10.56
C GLU A 22 -5.22 14.98 -9.05
N LEU A 23 -5.97 16.00 -8.61
CA LEU A 23 -6.13 16.35 -7.20
C LEU A 23 -6.73 15.19 -6.39
N THR A 24 -7.75 14.53 -6.93
CA THR A 24 -8.39 13.40 -6.27
C THR A 24 -7.43 12.23 -6.16
N ASN A 25 -6.69 11.93 -7.23
CA ASN A 25 -5.73 10.85 -7.24
C ASN A 25 -4.59 11.12 -6.22
N GLU A 26 -4.08 12.36 -6.17
CA GLU A 26 -3.07 12.77 -5.21
C GLU A 26 -3.55 12.60 -3.76
N ALA A 27 -4.77 13.04 -3.45
CA ALA A 27 -5.36 12.87 -2.13
C ALA A 27 -5.49 11.38 -1.72
N VAL A 28 -5.89 10.53 -2.66
CA VAL A 28 -5.98 9.07 -2.43
C VAL A 28 -4.61 8.46 -2.19
N GLN A 29 -3.60 8.78 -3.01
CA GLN A 29 -2.24 8.28 -2.84
C GLN A 29 -1.65 8.72 -1.49
N GLN A 30 -1.85 9.98 -1.11
CA GLN A 30 -1.39 10.48 0.19
C GLN A 30 -2.09 9.77 1.36
N ALA A 31 -3.39 9.47 1.24
CA ALA A 31 -4.11 8.72 2.26
C ALA A 31 -3.58 7.28 2.41
N ILE A 32 -3.31 6.59 1.29
CA ILE A 32 -2.71 5.25 1.27
C ILE A 32 -1.33 5.28 1.93
N HIS A 33 -0.49 6.25 1.56
CA HIS A 33 0.85 6.42 2.11
C HIS A 33 0.82 6.69 3.62
N ASN A 34 -0.06 7.59 4.06
CA ASN A 34 -0.23 7.92 5.48
C ASN A 34 -0.74 6.72 6.30
N ALA A 35 -1.59 5.88 5.71
CA ALA A 35 -2.04 4.63 6.32
C ALA A 35 -0.94 3.56 6.34
N GLY A 36 0.14 3.72 5.57
CA GLY A 36 1.25 2.78 5.47
C GLY A 36 0.88 1.47 4.77
N THR A 37 -0.23 1.44 4.02
CA THR A 37 -0.70 0.25 3.29
C THR A 37 0.17 -0.05 2.06
N ASP A 38 0.86 0.95 1.52
CA ASP A 38 1.82 0.88 0.42
C ASP A 38 3.22 0.39 0.83
N LYS A 39 3.51 0.25 2.12
CA LYS A 39 4.82 -0.22 2.59
C LYS A 39 5.14 -1.60 1.99
N GLU A 40 6.24 -1.67 1.25
CA GLU A 40 6.77 -2.92 0.69
C GLU A 40 7.40 -3.80 1.77
N PHE A 41 8.12 -3.17 2.70
CA PHE A 41 8.76 -3.83 3.83
C PHE A 41 7.97 -3.58 5.10
N LEU A 42 7.60 -4.67 5.75
CA LEU A 42 6.87 -4.67 7.02
C LEU A 42 7.78 -5.18 8.12
N ASN A 43 7.60 -4.67 9.35
CA ASN A 43 8.20 -5.29 10.53
C ASN A 43 7.45 -6.59 10.91
N GLN A 44 7.95 -7.34 11.90
CA GLN A 44 7.35 -8.62 12.31
C GLN A 44 5.86 -8.51 12.69
N LYS A 45 5.46 -7.46 13.41
CA LYS A 45 4.07 -7.26 13.84
C LYS A 45 3.16 -6.92 12.66
N GLU A 46 3.64 -6.05 11.77
CA GLU A 46 2.90 -5.66 10.57
C GLU A 46 2.76 -6.85 9.61
N MET A 47 3.83 -7.64 9.41
CA MET A 47 3.81 -8.80 8.53
C MET A 47 2.91 -9.92 9.06
N SER A 48 2.93 -10.20 10.37
CA SER A 48 2.04 -11.21 10.95
C SER A 48 0.56 -10.81 10.80
N SER A 49 0.27 -9.53 10.99
CA SER A 49 -1.07 -8.97 10.76
C SER A 49 -1.47 -9.02 9.28
N TRP A 50 -0.55 -8.70 8.37
CA TRP A 50 -0.80 -8.70 6.92
C TRP A 50 -1.04 -10.11 6.36
N VAL A 51 -0.29 -11.11 6.83
CA VAL A 51 -0.53 -12.53 6.46
C VAL A 51 -1.79 -13.08 7.15
N GLY A 52 -2.20 -12.52 8.30
CA GLY A 52 -3.35 -12.97 9.08
C GLY A 52 -3.03 -14.09 10.07
N VAL A 53 -1.82 -14.12 10.62
CA VAL A 53 -1.34 -15.15 11.57
C VAL A 53 -0.75 -14.53 12.84
N SER A 54 -0.55 -15.36 13.88
CA SER A 54 0.16 -14.90 15.08
C SER A 54 1.65 -14.63 14.81
N SER A 55 2.29 -13.78 15.60
CA SER A 55 3.74 -13.51 15.48
C SER A 55 4.60 -14.77 15.71
N ASN A 56 4.11 -15.73 16.50
CA ASN A 56 4.79 -17.02 16.71
C ASN A 56 4.69 -17.91 15.47
N THR A 57 3.51 -17.95 14.83
CA THR A 57 3.31 -18.67 13.57
C THR A 57 4.15 -18.06 12.45
N LEU A 58 4.23 -16.73 12.38
CA LEU A 58 5.11 -16.10 11.40
C LEU A 58 6.59 -16.49 11.64
N ARG A 59 7.00 -16.62 12.91
CA ARG A 59 8.36 -17.09 13.25
C ARG A 59 8.57 -18.55 12.83
N SER A 60 7.59 -19.44 13.01
CA SER A 60 7.73 -20.81 12.52
C SER A 60 7.88 -20.86 11.00
N TYR A 61 7.21 -19.99 10.24
CA TYR A 61 7.44 -19.90 8.80
C TYR A 61 8.87 -19.48 8.45
N VAL A 62 9.47 -18.58 9.22
CA VAL A 62 10.89 -18.22 9.07
C VAL A 62 11.78 -19.44 9.33
N ASP A 63 11.50 -20.19 10.39
CA ASP A 63 12.23 -21.42 10.70
C ASP A 63 12.08 -22.47 9.58
N GLU A 64 10.96 -22.45 8.86
CA GLU A 64 10.69 -23.25 7.65
C GLU A 64 11.27 -22.64 6.35
N GLY A 65 12.02 -21.54 6.42
CA GLY A 65 12.71 -20.93 5.29
C GLY A 65 12.01 -19.71 4.66
N MET A 66 11.03 -19.11 5.32
CA MET A 66 10.43 -17.85 4.85
C MET A 66 11.48 -16.72 4.86
N PRO A 67 11.64 -15.96 3.76
CA PRO A 67 12.64 -14.90 3.67
C PRO A 67 12.44 -13.80 4.72
N MET A 68 13.54 -13.40 5.37
CA MET A 68 13.60 -12.27 6.29
C MET A 68 14.91 -11.49 6.08
N ILE A 69 14.83 -10.17 6.22
CA ILE A 69 15.99 -9.28 6.24
C ILE A 69 16.23 -8.82 7.68
N VAL A 70 17.47 -8.93 8.16
CA VAL A 70 17.88 -8.43 9.48
C VAL A 70 18.84 -7.26 9.30
N ILE A 71 18.45 -6.06 9.76
CA ILE A 71 19.28 -4.84 9.71
C ILE A 71 19.25 -4.18 11.08
N GLY A 72 20.43 -4.03 11.71
CA GLY A 72 20.55 -3.37 13.01
C GLY A 72 19.70 -4.00 14.12
N GLY A 73 19.51 -5.32 14.09
CA GLY A 73 18.68 -6.05 15.04
C GLY A 73 17.16 -5.96 14.80
N ARG A 74 16.73 -5.33 13.70
CA ARG A 74 15.32 -5.28 13.29
C ARG A 74 15.05 -6.25 12.15
N ASN A 75 13.92 -6.95 12.25
CA ASN A 75 13.43 -7.88 11.25
C ASN A 75 12.47 -7.17 10.30
N LEU A 76 12.78 -7.25 9.00
CA LEU A 76 11.96 -6.73 7.92
C LEU A 76 11.59 -7.86 6.95
N TYR A 77 10.39 -7.74 6.38
CA TYR A 77 9.82 -8.73 5.48
C TYR A 77 9.27 -8.02 4.26
N SER A 78 9.68 -8.44 3.05
CA SER A 78 9.06 -7.99 1.81
C SER A 78 7.74 -8.73 1.60
N LYS A 79 6.67 -7.99 1.33
CA LYS A 79 5.37 -8.59 0.96
C LYS A 79 5.52 -9.51 -0.25
N LYS A 80 6.31 -9.10 -1.25
CA LYS A 80 6.56 -9.90 -2.47
C LYS A 80 7.21 -11.24 -2.16
N GLU A 81 8.31 -11.27 -1.42
CA GLU A 81 9.05 -12.51 -1.16
C GLU A 81 8.31 -13.44 -0.18
N VAL A 82 7.61 -12.88 0.82
CA VAL A 82 6.71 -13.66 1.69
C VAL A 82 5.58 -14.29 0.87
N SER A 83 4.98 -13.55 -0.07
CA SER A 83 3.92 -14.10 -0.94
C SER A 83 4.41 -15.28 -1.75
N LYS A 84 5.60 -15.17 -2.34
CA LYS A 84 6.22 -16.28 -3.10
C LYS A 84 6.45 -17.52 -2.23
N PHE A 85 6.92 -17.34 -1.00
CA PHE A 85 7.09 -18.44 -0.06
C PHE A 85 5.74 -19.11 0.27
N LEU A 86 4.69 -18.33 0.55
CA LEU A 86 3.37 -18.90 0.85
C LEU A 86 2.79 -19.66 -0.35
N LEU A 87 2.91 -19.10 -1.55
CA LEU A 87 2.46 -19.75 -2.79
C LEU A 87 3.25 -21.03 -3.12
N SER A 88 4.54 -21.09 -2.80
CA SER A 88 5.34 -22.32 -3.01
C SER A 88 4.97 -23.45 -2.05
N ARG A 89 4.24 -23.15 -0.97
CA ARG A 89 3.71 -24.12 0.00
C ARG A 89 2.25 -24.51 -0.29
N GLN A 90 1.64 -23.94 -1.32
CA GLN A 90 0.28 -24.27 -1.74
C GLN A 90 0.22 -25.74 -2.20
N LYS A 91 -0.81 -26.47 -1.74
CA LYS A 91 -1.11 -27.84 -2.16
C LYS A 91 -2.17 -27.86 -3.26
#